data_AF-A0A2V8PNF9-F1
#
_entry.id   AF-A0A2V8PNF9-F1
#
_cell.length_a   1.000
_cell.length_b   1.000
_cell.length_c   1.000
_cell.angle_alpha   90.00
_cell.angle_beta   90.00
_cell.angle_gamma   90.00
#
_symmetry.space_group_name_H-M   'P 1'
#
loop_
_entity.id
_entity.type
_entity.pdbx_description
1 polymer ?
#
loop_
_entity_poly.entity_id
_entity_poly.type
_entity_poly.pdbx_seq_one_letter_code
_entity_poly.pdbx_strand_id
1 'polypeptide(L)'
;MATSSKKAVKQSRAKKSKTNLAQYARLRTILDSLDIGALRYYLDAPSAAEREQRFEKLQSALMPIIREIWNPGEGITDCPEGYMDCGGVCVPYQCVGSGAF
;
A
#
# COMPACT_ATOMS: atom_id res chain seq x y z
N MET A 1 32.78 -18.71 -44.65
CA MET A 1 32.47 -17.45 -43.93
C MET A 1 30.96 -17.29 -43.93
N ALA A 2 30.31 -17.34 -42.76
CA ALA A 2 28.88 -17.11 -42.63
C ALA A 2 28.66 -15.97 -41.62
N THR A 3 28.33 -14.78 -42.12
CA THR A 3 28.08 -13.61 -41.29
C THR A 3 26.65 -13.66 -40.75
N SER A 4 26.53 -14.04 -39.47
CA SER A 4 25.29 -13.98 -38.71
C SER A 4 24.96 -12.53 -38.34
N SER A 5 24.06 -11.89 -39.09
CA SER A 5 23.54 -10.56 -38.76
C SER A 5 22.48 -10.67 -37.65
N LYS A 6 22.90 -10.53 -36.39
CA LYS A 6 21.98 -10.32 -35.26
C LYS A 6 21.34 -8.94 -35.40
N LYS A 7 20.08 -8.90 -35.83
CA LYS A 7 19.26 -7.68 -35.88
C LYS A 7 18.96 -7.26 -34.43
N ALA A 8 19.59 -6.20 -33.96
CA ALA A 8 19.32 -5.64 -32.64
C ALA A 8 17.89 -5.06 -32.62
N VAL A 9 16.98 -5.76 -31.94
CA VAL A 9 15.64 -5.25 -31.64
C VAL A 9 15.81 -4.16 -30.58
N LYS A 10 15.74 -2.89 -30.99
CA LYS A 10 15.58 -1.75 -30.08
C LYS A 10 14.24 -1.91 -29.36
N GLN A 11 14.28 -2.47 -28.14
CA GLN A 11 13.15 -2.40 -27.22
C GLN A 11 12.87 -0.92 -26.94
N SER A 12 11.77 -0.40 -27.48
CA SER A 12 11.26 0.92 -27.14
C SER A 12 10.84 0.89 -25.68
N ARG A 13 11.69 1.45 -24.82
CA ARG A 13 11.37 1.67 -23.41
C ARG A 13 10.07 2.48 -23.36
N ALA A 14 8.99 1.89 -22.85
CA ALA A 14 7.71 2.57 -22.74
C ALA A 14 7.92 3.91 -22.02
N LYS A 15 7.60 5.02 -22.68
CA LYS A 15 7.63 6.33 -22.04
C LYS A 15 6.63 6.28 -20.89
N LYS A 16 7.11 6.36 -19.65
CA LYS A 16 6.24 6.55 -18.48
C LYS A 16 5.30 7.71 -18.81
N SER A 17 4.00 7.45 -18.78
CA SER A 17 3.00 8.50 -18.97
C SER A 17 3.28 9.61 -17.95
N LYS A 18 3.09 10.88 -18.36
CA LYS A 18 3.25 12.00 -17.44
C LYS A 18 2.22 11.83 -16.32
N THR A 19 2.68 11.81 -15.07
CA THR A 19 1.80 11.76 -13.89
C THR A 19 0.83 12.94 -13.92
N ASN A 20 -0.46 12.66 -13.75
CA ASN A 20 -1.45 13.71 -13.59
C ASN A 20 -1.35 14.29 -12.17
N LEU A 21 -0.74 15.47 -12.04
CA LEU A 21 -0.50 16.11 -10.75
C LEU A 21 -1.78 16.44 -9.98
N ALA A 22 -2.87 16.76 -10.68
CA ALA A 22 -4.15 17.05 -10.03
C ALA A 22 -4.77 15.80 -9.41
N GLN A 23 -4.72 14.67 -10.11
CA GLN A 23 -5.16 13.38 -9.57
C GLN A 23 -4.29 12.93 -8.39
N TYR A 24 -2.96 13.09 -8.52
CA TYR A 24 -2.03 12.80 -7.42
C TYR A 24 -2.33 13.63 -6.17
N ALA A 25 -2.47 14.95 -6.32
CA ALA A 25 -2.77 15.84 -5.20
C ALA A 25 -4.11 15.45 -4.54
N ARG A 26 -5.14 15.16 -5.35
CA ARG A 26 -6.46 14.75 -4.84
C ARG A 26 -6.38 13.44 -4.06
N LEU A 27 -5.68 12.44 -4.59
CA LEU A 27 -5.47 11.17 -3.91
C LEU A 27 -4.72 11.36 -2.59
N ARG A 28 -3.67 12.19 -2.60
CA ARG A 28 -2.92 12.51 -1.38
C ARG A 28 -3.80 13.14 -0.31
N THR A 29 -4.63 14.11 -0.67
CA THR A 29 -5.58 14.73 0.26
C THR A 29 -6.55 13.72 0.87
N ILE A 30 -7.05 12.76 0.08
CA ILE A 30 -7.94 11.70 0.57
C ILE A 30 -7.21 10.81 1.59
N LEU A 31 -5.98 10.38 1.27
CA LEU A 31 -5.17 9.54 2.14
C LEU A 31 -4.78 10.26 3.44
N ASP A 32 -4.39 11.54 3.36
CA ASP A 32 -4.07 12.35 4.54
C ASP A 32 -5.30 12.51 5.46
N SER A 33 -6.48 12.75 4.88
CA SER A 33 -7.73 12.84 5.65
C SER A 33 -8.08 11.51 6.31
N LEU A 34 -7.86 10.39 5.62
CA LEU A 34 -8.14 9.05 6.15
C LEU A 34 -7.23 8.74 7.34
N ASP A 35 -5.92 8.97 7.19
CA ASP A 35 -4.91 8.72 8.22
C ASP A 35 -5.19 9.56 9.49
N ILE A 36 -5.27 10.89 9.34
CA ILE A 36 -5.51 11.81 10.46
C ILE A 36 -6.87 11.52 11.11
N GLY A 37 -7.91 11.28 10.31
CA GLY A 37 -9.26 11.00 10.79
C GLY A 37 -9.34 9.68 11.57
N ALA A 38 -8.70 8.62 11.08
CA ALA A 38 -8.66 7.32 11.74
C ALA A 38 -7.92 7.38 13.08
N LEU A 39 -6.75 8.01 13.10
CA LEU A 39 -5.97 8.18 14.33
C LEU A 39 -6.73 9.01 15.37
N ARG A 40 -7.35 10.12 14.94
CA ARG A 40 -8.18 10.93 15.82
C ARG A 40 -9.37 10.14 16.35
N TYR A 41 -10.07 9.40 15.50
CA TYR A 41 -11.19 8.55 15.93
C TYR A 41 -10.76 7.53 16.98
N TYR A 42 -9.61 6.87 16.82
CA TYR A 42 -9.09 5.94 17.82
C TYR A 42 -8.72 6.64 19.15
N LEU A 43 -8.02 7.78 19.07
CA LEU A 43 -7.50 8.48 20.25
C LEU A 43 -8.60 9.23 21.03
N ASP A 44 -9.64 9.73 20.36
CA ASP A 44 -10.78 10.44 20.97
C ASP A 44 -11.73 9.47 21.73
N ALA A 45 -11.36 8.21 21.94
CA ALA A 45 -12.17 7.26 22.71
C ALA A 45 -12.09 7.56 24.23
N PRO A 46 -13.23 7.67 24.94
CA PRO A 46 -13.28 8.01 26.36
C PRO A 46 -12.81 6.88 27.29
N SER A 47 -12.71 5.65 26.80
CA SER A 47 -12.28 4.49 27.58
C SER A 47 -11.40 3.54 26.77
N ALA A 48 -10.63 2.69 27.45
CA ALA A 48 -9.81 1.66 26.81
C ALA A 48 -10.68 0.64 26.04
N ALA A 49 -11.80 0.22 26.61
CA ALA A 49 -12.72 -0.71 25.96
C ALA A 49 -13.32 -0.12 24.67
N GLU A 50 -13.70 1.16 24.68
CA GLU A 50 -14.18 1.82 23.46
C GLU A 50 -13.05 2.00 22.44
N ARG A 51 -11.84 2.31 22.89
CA ARG A 51 -10.67 2.44 22.02
C ARG A 51 -10.38 1.13 21.27
N GLU A 52 -10.49 -0.01 21.95
CA GLU A 52 -10.37 -1.34 21.35
C GLU A 52 -11.47 -1.60 20.32
N GLN A 53 -12.73 -1.30 20.64
CA GLN A 53 -13.83 -1.41 19.66
C GLN A 53 -13.62 -0.51 18.43
N ARG A 54 -13.11 0.72 18.62
CA ARG A 54 -12.80 1.63 17.51
C ARG A 54 -11.64 1.11 16.67
N PHE A 55 -10.64 0.48 17.28
CA PHE A 55 -9.54 -0.19 16.58
C PHE A 55 -10.07 -1.31 15.68
N GLU A 56 -10.83 -2.26 16.23
CA GLU A 56 -11.41 -3.38 15.48
C GLU A 56 -12.27 -2.88 14.30
N LYS A 57 -13.06 -1.83 14.54
CA LYS A 57 -13.87 -1.19 13.49
C LYS A 57 -13.01 -0.60 12.37
N LEU A 58 -11.94 0.11 12.71
CA LEU A 58 -11.02 0.67 11.72
C LEU A 58 -10.30 -0.44 10.95
N GLN A 59 -9.78 -1.45 11.65
CA GLN A 59 -9.08 -2.58 11.02
C GLN A 59 -10.00 -3.33 10.04
N SER A 60 -11.22 -3.66 10.46
CA SER A 60 -12.22 -4.33 9.63
C SER A 60 -12.59 -3.53 8.36
N ALA A 61 -12.64 -2.19 8.46
CA ALA A 61 -12.94 -1.33 7.33
C ALA A 61 -11.74 -1.12 6.38
N LEU A 62 -10.52 -1.01 6.93
CA LEU A 62 -9.33 -0.61 6.16
C LEU A 62 -8.59 -1.79 5.53
N MET A 63 -8.52 -2.94 6.21
CA MET A 63 -7.78 -4.10 5.71
C MET A 63 -8.25 -4.60 4.34
N PRO A 64 -9.57 -4.65 4.03
CA PRO A 64 -10.02 -5.02 2.69
C PRO A 64 -9.50 -4.08 1.60
N ILE A 65 -9.52 -2.77 1.86
CA ILE A 65 -9.03 -1.74 0.93
C ILE A 65 -7.51 -1.90 0.72
N ILE A 66 -6.76 -2.08 1.80
CA ILE A 66 -5.31 -2.31 1.75
C ILE A 66 -5.01 -3.56 0.92
N ARG A 67 -5.71 -4.66 1.18
CA ARG A 67 -5.52 -5.93 0.44
C ARG A 67 -5.85 -5.78 -1.03
N GLU A 68 -6.91 -5.07 -1.38
CA GLU A 68 -7.27 -4.82 -2.78
C GLU A 68 -6.19 -4.02 -3.51
N ILE A 69 -5.60 -3.01 -2.85
CA ILE A 69 -4.54 -2.17 -3.43
C ILE A 69 -3.23 -2.96 -3.61
N TRP A 70 -2.83 -3.76 -2.62
CA TRP A 70 -1.55 -4.48 -2.63
C TRP A 70 -1.60 -5.85 -3.30
N ASN A 71 -2.77 -6.52 -3.31
CA ASN A 71 -2.99 -7.84 -3.89
C ASN A 71 -4.20 -7.86 -4.86
N PRO A 72 -4.17 -7.11 -5.97
CA PRO A 72 -5.24 -7.10 -6.96
C PRO A 72 -5.23 -8.39 -7.82
N GLY A 73 -5.61 -9.54 -7.26
CA GLY A 73 -5.72 -10.82 -7.97
C GLY A 73 -5.15 -12.04 -7.22
N GLU A 74 -5.53 -13.25 -7.66
CA GLU A 74 -5.18 -14.54 -7.02
C GLU A 74 -3.66 -14.77 -6.90
N GLY A 75 -3.12 -14.46 -5.73
CA GLY A 75 -1.76 -14.82 -5.34
C GLY A 75 -1.32 -13.95 -4.18
N ILE A 76 -0.73 -14.57 -3.16
CA ILE A 76 -0.01 -13.82 -2.11
C ILE A 76 1.18 -13.18 -2.82
N THR A 77 1.07 -11.91 -3.17
CA THR A 77 2.22 -11.13 -3.60
C THR A 77 2.97 -10.70 -2.35
N ASP A 78 4.20 -11.18 -2.21
CA ASP A 78 5.14 -10.64 -1.22
C ASP A 78 5.20 -9.12 -1.35
N CYS A 79 5.42 -8.43 -0.23
CA CYS A 79 5.59 -6.97 -0.27
C CYS A 79 6.70 -6.58 -1.24
N PRO A 80 6.54 -5.49 -2.03
CA PRO A 80 7.55 -5.09 -3.00
C PRO A 80 8.90 -4.79 -2.35
N GLU A 81 9.95 -4.80 -3.16
CA GLU A 81 11.30 -4.47 -2.70
C GLU A 81 11.33 -3.15 -1.91
N GLY A 82 11.95 -3.17 -0.73
CA GLY A 82 12.01 -2.04 0.19
C GLY A 82 10.84 -1.94 1.18
N TYR A 83 9.88 -2.86 1.11
CA TYR A 83 8.76 -2.96 2.06
C TYR A 83 8.87 -4.25 2.88
N MET A 84 8.36 -4.20 4.12
CA MET A 84 8.23 -5.33 5.03
C MET A 84 6.74 -5.67 5.18
N ASP A 85 6.44 -6.98 5.23
CA ASP A 85 5.10 -7.47 5.56
C ASP A 85 4.88 -7.42 7.08
N CYS A 86 4.01 -6.52 7.51
CA CYS A 86 3.57 -6.41 8.90
C CYS A 86 2.11 -6.87 9.04
N GLY A 87 1.87 -8.17 8.84
CA GLY A 87 0.54 -8.77 9.03
C GLY A 87 -0.43 -8.54 7.87
N GLY A 88 0.06 -8.65 6.64
CA GLY A 88 -0.69 -8.37 5.42
C GLY A 88 -0.74 -6.90 5.03
N VAL A 89 0.15 -6.07 5.61
CA VAL A 89 0.31 -4.65 5.27
C VAL A 89 1.76 -4.39 4.92
N CYS A 90 2.01 -3.91 3.71
CA CYS A 90 3.35 -3.58 3.24
C CYS A 90 3.74 -2.16 3.67
N VAL A 91 4.79 -2.05 4.50
CA VAL A 91 5.28 -0.78 5.03
C VAL A 91 6.80 -0.62 4.85
N PRO A 92 7.32 0.61 4.67
CA PRO A 92 8.75 0.84 4.44
C PRO A 92 9.57 0.92 5.75
N TYR A 93 9.03 0.47 6.86
CA TYR A 93 9.65 0.56 8.19
C TYR A 93 9.51 -0.77 8.95
N GLN A 94 10.34 -0.97 9.98
CA GLN A 94 10.34 -2.22 10.75
C GLN A 94 9.02 -2.40 11.50
N CYS A 95 8.45 -3.61 11.42
CA CYS A 95 7.24 -3.95 12.15
C CYS A 95 7.45 -3.77 13.66
N VAL A 96 6.51 -3.11 14.32
CA VAL A 96 6.55 -2.96 15.78
C VAL A 96 5.93 -4.21 16.40
N GLY A 97 6.69 -4.91 17.25
CA GLY A 97 6.21 -6.08 17.99
C GLY A 97 5.97 -7.30 17.12
N SER A 98 7.04 -7.86 16.55
CA SER A 98 7.10 -9.00 15.62
C SER A 98 6.52 -10.35 16.13
N GLY A 99 5.29 -10.35 16.61
CA GLY A 99 4.39 -11.49 16.72
C GLY A 99 3.18 -11.22 15.83
N ALA A 100 2.70 -12.24 15.11
CA ALA A 100 1.57 -12.13 14.18
C ALA A 100 0.39 -11.33 14.77
N PHE A 101 -0.15 -10.41 13.96
CA PHE A 101 -1.44 -9.77 14.21
C PHE A 101 -2.56 -10.81 14.28
#